data_AF-A0A2G0W456-F1
#
_entry.id   AF-A0A2G0W456-F1
#
_cell.length_a   1.000
_cell.length_b   1.000
_cell.length_c   1.000
_cell.angle_alpha   90.00
_cell.angle_beta   90.00
_cell.angle_gamma   90.00
#
_symmetry.space_group_name_H-M   'P 1'
#
loop_
_entity.id
_entity.type
_entity.pdbx_description
1 polymer ?
#
loop_
_entity_poly.entity_id
_entity_poly.type
_entity_poly.pdbx_seq_one_letter_code
_entity_poly.pdbx_strand_id
1 'polypeptide(L)'
;MIKGDADSPSVIPTNIFRDFYQGGSGNSVVISAIKLAMMKFGHNPHHIYKKIEATADGFNVRMRDGYKLFITHDEIRQAAAASGFIGDGSNDVLVNAQFLYAVSAKRMQLDKFYERSSETFASALQMLSSGDYPGEALRRLGLKHQMVAASMRELRKGGTGSMYTPGHMLAVVDGHMDYYGRRVKLAGSGMAITGRIAMTLR
;
A
#
# COMPACT_ATOMS: atom_id res chain seq x y z
N MET A 1 -15.31 -2.19 3.56
CA MET A 1 -16.09 -1.06 2.99
C MET A 1 -15.12 -0.02 2.48
N ILE A 2 -15.50 0.75 1.46
CA ILE A 2 -14.73 1.92 0.99
C ILE A 2 -15.33 3.17 1.64
N LYS A 3 -14.51 4.19 1.91
CA LYS A 3 -14.94 5.51 2.40
C LYS A 3 -14.71 6.55 1.31
N GLY A 4 -15.78 7.24 0.93
CA GLY A 4 -15.86 8.11 -0.25
C GLY A 4 -16.39 7.36 -1.47
N ASP A 5 -16.83 8.13 -2.47
CA ASP A 5 -17.25 7.67 -3.80
C ASP A 5 -16.36 8.28 -4.89
N ALA A 6 -16.75 8.14 -6.16
CA ALA A 6 -15.98 8.64 -7.29
C ALA A 6 -15.96 10.18 -7.39
N ASP A 7 -16.99 10.85 -6.87
CA ASP A 7 -17.15 12.31 -6.94
C ASP A 7 -16.57 13.01 -5.71
N SER A 8 -16.35 12.25 -4.64
CA SER A 8 -15.68 12.70 -3.42
C SER A 8 -14.26 13.19 -3.72
N PRO A 9 -13.83 14.36 -3.18
CA PRO A 9 -12.50 14.89 -3.41
C PRO A 9 -11.42 13.95 -2.89
N SER A 10 -10.27 13.91 -3.57
CA SER A 10 -9.12 13.15 -3.08
C SER A 10 -8.29 13.99 -2.13
N VAL A 11 -8.34 13.65 -0.84
CA VAL A 11 -7.56 14.33 0.19
C VAL A 11 -6.23 13.58 0.39
N ILE A 12 -5.11 14.31 0.27
CA ILE A 12 -3.80 13.80 0.67
C ILE A 12 -3.76 13.77 2.21
N PRO A 13 -3.49 12.61 2.83
CA PRO A 13 -3.41 12.52 4.28
C PRO A 13 -2.31 13.42 4.84
N THR A 14 -2.62 14.21 5.87
CA THR A 14 -1.66 15.10 6.54
C THR A 14 -0.85 14.38 7.61
N ASN A 15 -1.36 13.27 8.15
CA ASN A 15 -0.71 12.48 9.18
C ASN A 15 -0.66 10.98 8.84
N ILE A 16 -0.22 10.67 7.63
CA ILE A 16 -0.12 9.29 7.11
C ILE A 16 0.65 8.32 8.02
N PHE A 17 1.50 8.82 8.92
CA PHE A 17 2.24 8.02 9.89
C PHE A 17 1.34 7.47 11.01
N ARG A 18 0.31 8.22 11.43
CA ARG A 18 -0.62 7.86 12.50
C ARG A 18 -1.98 7.41 11.99
N ASP A 19 -2.38 7.87 10.81
CA ASP A 19 -3.63 7.49 10.16
C ASP A 19 -3.74 5.97 9.99
N PHE A 20 -2.63 5.33 9.58
CA PHE A 20 -2.42 3.90 9.78
C PHE A 20 -0.94 3.54 9.80
N TYR A 21 -0.56 2.47 10.47
CA TYR A 21 0.80 1.95 10.56
C TYR A 21 0.81 0.46 10.91
N GLN A 22 1.99 -0.13 10.87
CA GLN A 22 2.20 -1.55 11.10
C GLN A 22 2.12 -1.91 12.59
N GLY A 23 1.27 -2.90 12.95
CA GLY A 23 1.18 -3.41 14.32
C GLY A 23 2.15 -4.54 14.70
N GLY A 24 2.70 -5.27 13.73
CA GLY A 24 3.62 -6.40 13.92
C GLY A 24 4.43 -6.69 12.65
N SER A 25 5.42 -7.58 12.67
CA SER A 25 6.29 -7.85 11.50
C SER A 25 5.52 -8.45 10.29
N GLY A 26 6.05 -8.28 9.07
CA GLY A 26 5.56 -8.94 7.84
C GLY A 26 4.93 -8.00 6.79
N ASN A 27 4.11 -7.02 7.20
CA ASN A 27 3.31 -6.22 6.25
C ASN A 27 4.02 -4.97 5.68
N SER A 28 5.31 -4.82 5.95
CA SER A 28 6.07 -3.57 5.68
C SER A 28 6.08 -3.17 4.21
N VAL A 29 6.16 -4.14 3.29
CA VAL A 29 6.20 -3.87 1.85
C VAL A 29 4.85 -3.33 1.37
N VAL A 30 3.75 -3.89 1.86
CA VAL A 30 2.40 -3.53 1.43
C VAL A 30 1.99 -2.20 2.05
N ILE A 31 2.28 -1.98 3.34
CA ILE A 31 2.04 -0.68 4.01
C ILE A 31 2.80 0.42 3.29
N SER A 32 4.08 0.20 2.97
CA SER A 32 4.89 1.19 2.26
C SER A 32 4.28 1.56 0.91
N ALA A 33 3.84 0.58 0.13
CA ALA A 33 3.20 0.80 -1.16
C ALA A 33 1.85 1.52 -1.04
N ILE A 34 1.01 1.16 -0.06
CA ILE A 34 -0.29 1.80 0.17
C ILE A 34 -0.08 3.27 0.58
N LYS A 35 0.84 3.55 1.52
CA LYS A 35 1.16 4.93 1.91
C LYS A 35 1.63 5.74 0.73
N LEU A 36 2.53 5.19 -0.09
CA LEU A 36 3.01 5.87 -1.28
C LEU A 36 1.87 6.17 -2.28
N ALA A 37 0.96 5.22 -2.50
CA ALA A 37 -0.21 5.41 -3.35
C ALA A 37 -1.13 6.52 -2.80
N MET A 38 -1.41 6.51 -1.49
CA MET A 38 -2.26 7.51 -0.85
C MET A 38 -1.62 8.90 -0.80
N MET A 39 -0.31 8.99 -0.63
CA MET A 39 0.41 10.26 -0.68
C MET A 39 0.51 10.82 -2.11
N LYS A 40 0.37 9.98 -3.13
CA LYS A 40 0.36 10.41 -4.53
C LYS A 40 -1.02 10.81 -5.03
N PHE A 41 -2.02 9.99 -4.74
CA PHE A 41 -3.36 10.10 -5.34
C PHE A 41 -4.44 10.51 -4.34
N GLY A 42 -4.14 10.58 -3.04
CA GLY A 42 -5.09 10.75 -1.94
C GLY A 42 -5.62 9.43 -1.40
N HIS A 43 -6.25 9.46 -0.23
CA HIS A 43 -6.63 8.22 0.47
C HIS A 43 -7.85 7.51 -0.13
N ASN A 44 -8.66 8.19 -0.94
CA ASN A 44 -9.86 7.61 -1.53
C ASN A 44 -9.47 6.64 -2.68
N PRO A 45 -9.80 5.33 -2.60
CA PRO A 45 -9.42 4.33 -3.61
C PRO A 45 -9.90 4.64 -5.03
N HIS A 46 -10.98 5.41 -5.19
CA HIS A 46 -11.48 5.84 -6.50
C HIS A 46 -10.47 6.69 -7.27
N HIS A 47 -9.55 7.37 -6.57
CA HIS A 47 -8.48 8.16 -7.18
C HIS A 47 -7.18 7.37 -7.37
N ILE A 48 -7.04 6.21 -6.72
CA ILE A 48 -5.88 5.31 -6.88
C ILE A 48 -6.11 4.35 -8.04
N TYR A 49 -7.28 3.72 -8.12
CA TYR A 49 -7.64 2.82 -9.21
C TYR A 49 -8.22 3.57 -10.42
N LYS A 50 -8.28 2.92 -11.58
CA LYS A 50 -8.85 3.53 -12.79
C LYS A 50 -10.38 3.57 -12.75
N LYS A 51 -11.01 2.60 -12.09
CA LYS A 51 -12.46 2.57 -11.85
C LYS A 51 -12.76 1.58 -10.72
N ILE A 52 -13.73 1.92 -9.89
CA ILE A 52 -14.34 1.01 -8.91
C ILE A 52 -15.84 1.10 -9.10
N GLU A 53 -16.50 -0.05 -9.22
CA GLU A 53 -17.96 -0.14 -9.37
C GLU A 53 -18.50 -1.05 -8.27
N ALA A 54 -19.38 -0.52 -7.43
CA ALA A 54 -20.05 -1.30 -6.40
C ALA A 54 -21.04 -2.28 -7.06
N THR A 55 -21.17 -3.46 -6.46
CA THR A 55 -22.19 -4.46 -6.77
C THR A 55 -22.91 -4.86 -5.49
N ALA A 56 -23.93 -5.72 -5.58
CA ALA A 56 -24.59 -6.26 -4.39
C ALA A 56 -23.64 -7.07 -3.48
N ASP A 57 -22.62 -7.70 -4.08
CA ASP A 57 -21.74 -8.66 -3.39
C ASP A 57 -20.33 -8.12 -3.12
N GLY A 58 -19.99 -6.94 -3.65
CA GLY A 58 -18.63 -6.41 -3.55
C GLY A 58 -18.33 -5.27 -4.53
N PHE A 59 -17.14 -5.32 -5.14
CA PHE A 59 -16.65 -4.29 -6.04
C PHE A 59 -15.93 -4.88 -7.25
N ASN A 60 -16.26 -4.39 -8.45
CA ASN A 60 -15.43 -4.54 -9.63
C ASN A 60 -14.36 -3.45 -9.63
N VAL A 61 -13.09 -3.85 -9.65
CA VAL A 61 -11.95 -2.94 -9.65
C VAL A 61 -11.22 -3.05 -10.98
N ARG A 62 -11.09 -1.92 -11.67
CA ARG A 62 -10.20 -1.76 -12.83
C ARG A 62 -8.99 -0.94 -12.40
N MET A 63 -7.82 -1.54 -12.48
CA MET A 63 -6.56 -0.92 -12.08
C MET A 63 -5.98 -0.03 -13.19
N ARG A 64 -5.00 0.83 -12.83
CA ARG A 64 -4.35 1.75 -13.77
C ARG A 64 -3.51 1.04 -14.83
N ASP A 65 -3.04 -0.15 -14.53
CA ASP A 65 -2.30 -1.00 -15.46
C ASP A 65 -3.16 -1.94 -16.31
N GLY A 66 -4.48 -1.77 -16.27
CA GLY A 66 -5.44 -2.52 -17.06
C GLY A 66 -5.91 -3.82 -16.42
N TYR A 67 -5.30 -4.27 -15.31
CA TYR A 67 -5.78 -5.46 -14.59
C TYR A 67 -7.18 -5.23 -14.04
N LYS A 68 -8.02 -6.27 -14.07
CA LYS A 68 -9.39 -6.25 -13.57
C LYS A 68 -9.58 -7.38 -12.58
N LEU A 69 -10.26 -7.10 -11.48
CA LEU A 69 -10.68 -8.12 -10.53
C LEU A 69 -12.02 -7.76 -9.91
N PHE A 70 -12.68 -8.77 -9.35
CA PHE A 70 -13.80 -8.63 -8.46
C PHE A 70 -13.33 -8.97 -7.05
N ILE A 71 -13.77 -8.20 -6.05
CA ILE A 71 -13.49 -8.47 -4.64
C ILE A 71 -14.79 -8.40 -3.84
N THR A 72 -15.06 -9.42 -3.03
CA THR A 72 -16.31 -9.51 -2.26
C THR A 72 -16.27 -8.65 -1.00
N HIS A 73 -17.45 -8.32 -0.46
CA HIS A 73 -17.55 -7.71 0.86
C HIS A 73 -16.91 -8.57 1.96
N ASP A 74 -16.98 -9.90 1.83
CA ASP A 74 -16.40 -10.82 2.79
C ASP A 74 -14.87 -10.83 2.75
N GLU A 75 -14.29 -10.87 1.55
CA GLU A 75 -12.83 -10.76 1.35
C GLU A 75 -12.28 -9.45 1.91
N ILE A 76 -13.02 -8.33 1.76
CA ILE A 76 -12.62 -7.05 2.36
C ILE A 76 -12.63 -7.13 3.90
N ARG A 77 -13.62 -7.80 4.51
CA ARG A 77 -13.67 -7.99 5.98
C ARG A 77 -12.53 -8.87 6.47
N GLN A 78 -12.28 -10.00 5.79
CA GLN A 78 -11.17 -10.90 6.10
C GLN A 78 -9.82 -10.16 6.03
N ALA A 79 -9.61 -9.38 4.97
CA ALA A 79 -8.40 -8.61 4.78
C ALA A 79 -8.24 -7.51 5.84
N ALA A 80 -9.31 -6.81 6.21
CA ALA A 80 -9.26 -5.82 7.29
C ALA A 80 -8.81 -6.45 8.62
N ALA A 81 -9.39 -7.60 8.98
CA ALA A 81 -9.02 -8.35 10.18
C ALA A 81 -7.57 -8.89 10.14
N ALA A 82 -7.12 -9.36 8.97
CA ALA A 82 -5.77 -9.92 8.80
C ALA A 82 -4.67 -8.86 8.57
N SER A 83 -5.03 -7.61 8.26
CA SER A 83 -4.07 -6.58 7.85
C SER A 83 -3.04 -6.22 8.93
N GLY A 84 -3.38 -6.37 10.21
CA GLY A 84 -2.54 -5.91 11.31
C GLY A 84 -2.24 -4.41 11.27
N PHE A 85 -3.05 -3.62 10.56
CA PHE A 85 -2.92 -2.17 10.50
C PHE A 85 -3.52 -1.56 11.77
N ILE A 86 -2.78 -0.65 12.39
CA ILE A 86 -3.21 0.13 13.54
C ILE A 86 -3.35 1.58 13.09
N GLY A 87 -4.36 2.30 13.56
CA GLY A 87 -4.50 3.74 13.35
C GLY A 87 -4.95 4.42 14.63
N ASP A 88 -4.68 5.73 14.73
CA ASP A 88 -5.18 6.52 15.84
C ASP A 88 -6.68 6.78 15.65
N GLY A 89 -7.49 6.06 16.44
CA GLY A 89 -8.95 6.17 16.38
C GLY A 89 -9.57 5.68 15.07
N SER A 90 -10.87 5.92 14.93
CA SER A 90 -11.58 5.62 13.67
C SER A 90 -11.28 6.72 12.65
N ASN A 91 -10.75 6.33 11.48
CA ASN A 91 -10.48 7.26 10.40
C ASN A 91 -10.67 6.58 9.02
N ASP A 92 -11.02 7.38 8.01
CA ASP A 92 -11.31 6.90 6.66
C ASP A 92 -10.06 6.44 5.90
N VAL A 93 -8.87 6.92 6.29
CA VAL A 93 -7.60 6.53 5.68
C VAL A 93 -7.29 5.06 5.99
N LEU A 94 -7.45 4.63 7.25
CA LEU A 94 -7.27 3.24 7.66
C LEU A 94 -8.24 2.31 6.94
N VAL A 95 -9.53 2.67 6.89
CA VAL A 95 -10.55 1.86 6.20
C VAL A 95 -10.21 1.69 4.72
N ASN A 96 -9.81 2.77 4.06
CA ASN A 96 -9.39 2.73 2.67
C ASN A 96 -8.06 1.97 2.47
N ALA A 97 -7.13 2.06 3.41
CA ALA A 97 -5.89 1.28 3.39
C ALA A 97 -6.16 -0.22 3.47
N GLN A 98 -7.10 -0.64 4.32
CA GLN A 98 -7.55 -2.03 4.40
C GLN A 98 -8.21 -2.51 3.09
N PHE A 99 -8.96 -1.64 2.40
CA PHE A 99 -9.48 -1.96 1.08
C PHE A 99 -8.35 -2.17 0.04
N LEU A 100 -7.35 -1.29 0.01
CA LEU A 100 -6.19 -1.44 -0.88
C LEU A 100 -5.39 -2.71 -0.57
N TYR A 101 -5.25 -3.05 0.71
CA TYR A 101 -4.65 -4.32 1.18
C TYR A 101 -5.43 -5.53 0.64
N ALA A 102 -6.77 -5.50 0.75
CA ALA A 102 -7.65 -6.56 0.24
C ALA A 102 -7.52 -6.74 -1.28
N VAL A 103 -7.50 -5.65 -2.04
CA VAL A 103 -7.33 -5.69 -3.50
C VAL A 103 -5.95 -6.22 -3.90
N SER A 104 -4.89 -5.85 -3.17
CA SER A 104 -3.54 -6.40 -3.38
C SER A 104 -3.52 -7.92 -3.15
N ALA A 105 -4.18 -8.41 -2.09
CA ALA A 105 -4.32 -9.85 -1.81
C ALA A 105 -5.13 -10.56 -2.88
N LYS A 106 -6.23 -9.96 -3.34
CA LYS A 106 -7.05 -10.55 -4.40
C LYS A 106 -6.28 -10.65 -5.71
N ARG A 107 -5.48 -9.64 -6.04
CA ARG A 107 -4.60 -9.71 -7.22
C ARG A 107 -3.51 -10.76 -7.06
N MET A 108 -2.91 -10.91 -5.87
CA MET A 108 -1.96 -12.00 -5.62
C MET A 108 -2.62 -13.38 -5.82
N GLN A 109 -3.85 -13.56 -5.33
CA GLN A 109 -4.59 -14.82 -5.51
C GLN A 109 -4.82 -15.15 -6.99
N LEU A 110 -5.16 -14.14 -7.81
CA LEU A 110 -5.59 -14.34 -9.20
C LEU A 110 -4.44 -14.29 -10.22
N ASP A 111 -3.37 -13.55 -9.94
CA ASP A 111 -2.22 -13.40 -10.84
C ASP A 111 -1.30 -14.63 -10.74
N LYS A 112 -1.50 -15.59 -11.66
CA LYS A 112 -0.75 -16.86 -11.76
C LYS A 112 0.77 -16.69 -11.93
N PHE A 113 1.26 -15.47 -12.14
CA PHE A 113 2.69 -15.16 -12.27
C PHE A 113 3.49 -15.39 -10.98
N TYR A 114 2.82 -15.47 -9.82
CA TYR A 114 3.43 -15.96 -8.59
C TYR A 114 3.15 -17.45 -8.47
N GLU A 115 3.99 -18.31 -9.06
CA GLU A 115 3.88 -19.79 -9.08
C GLU A 115 4.04 -20.46 -7.70
N ARG A 116 3.31 -19.96 -6.70
CA ARG A 116 3.06 -20.57 -5.39
C ARG A 116 1.56 -20.45 -5.07
N SER A 117 0.71 -20.68 -6.08
CA SER A 117 -0.74 -20.58 -6.00
C SER A 117 -1.32 -21.63 -5.05
N SER A 118 -1.45 -21.28 -3.78
CA SER A 118 -2.37 -21.95 -2.86
C SER A 118 -3.71 -21.20 -2.94
N GLU A 119 -4.74 -21.91 -3.41
CA GLU A 119 -5.85 -21.39 -4.23
C GLU A 119 -6.91 -20.52 -3.50
N THR A 120 -6.65 -20.07 -2.26
CA THR A 120 -7.63 -19.33 -1.46
C THR A 120 -7.22 -17.90 -1.17
N PHE A 121 -8.20 -17.02 -0.93
CA PHE A 121 -7.95 -15.64 -0.52
C PHE A 121 -7.20 -15.57 0.83
N ALA A 122 -7.54 -16.47 1.76
CA ALA A 122 -6.86 -16.58 3.05
C ALA A 122 -5.36 -16.92 2.90
N SER A 123 -5.02 -17.82 1.99
CA SER A 123 -3.62 -18.14 1.66
C SER A 123 -2.89 -16.94 1.08
N ALA A 124 -3.54 -16.18 0.17
CA ALA A 124 -2.96 -14.96 -0.39
C ALA A 124 -2.70 -13.88 0.68
N LEU A 125 -3.58 -13.75 1.69
CA LEU A 125 -3.35 -12.85 2.83
C LEU A 125 -2.12 -13.25 3.65
N GLN A 126 -1.89 -14.54 3.88
CA GLN A 126 -0.70 -15.03 4.57
C GLN A 126 0.57 -14.73 3.75
N MET A 127 0.52 -14.98 2.44
CA MET A 127 1.65 -14.75 1.55
C MET A 127 2.02 -13.27 1.40
N LEU A 128 1.04 -12.36 1.47
CA LEU A 128 1.28 -10.90 1.40
C LEU A 128 2.26 -10.40 2.46
N SER A 129 2.33 -11.10 3.59
CA SER A 129 3.20 -10.79 4.72
C SER A 129 4.63 -11.35 4.57
N SER A 130 4.91 -12.10 3.49
CA SER A 130 6.17 -12.82 3.28
C SER A 130 6.96 -12.26 2.09
N GLY A 131 8.08 -11.58 2.37
CA GLY A 131 9.26 -11.56 1.49
C GLY A 131 9.16 -10.87 0.13
N ASP A 132 8.39 -9.79 -0.01
CA ASP A 132 8.33 -9.05 -1.27
C ASP A 132 9.55 -8.14 -1.53
N TYR A 133 9.96 -8.06 -2.80
CA TYR A 133 10.95 -7.11 -3.29
C TYR A 133 10.35 -5.71 -3.53
N PRO A 134 11.17 -4.65 -3.53
CA PRO A 134 10.70 -3.29 -3.79
C PRO A 134 9.93 -3.17 -5.10
N GLY A 135 8.70 -2.63 -5.02
CA GLY A 135 7.85 -2.41 -6.19
C GLY A 135 6.80 -3.49 -6.45
N GLU A 136 6.96 -4.71 -5.94
CA GLU A 136 5.96 -5.78 -6.15
C GLU A 136 4.59 -5.41 -5.58
N ALA A 137 4.54 -4.82 -4.38
CA ALA A 137 3.28 -4.33 -3.83
C ALA A 137 2.66 -3.18 -4.64
N LEU A 138 3.48 -2.29 -5.23
CA LEU A 138 2.98 -1.24 -6.13
C LEU A 138 2.42 -1.85 -7.42
N ARG A 139 3.06 -2.91 -7.95
CA ARG A 139 2.54 -3.70 -9.08
C ARG A 139 1.20 -4.34 -8.74
N ARG A 140 1.03 -4.90 -7.54
CA ARG A 140 -0.25 -5.46 -7.09
C ARG A 140 -1.35 -4.41 -6.88
N LEU A 141 -0.99 -3.16 -6.60
CA LEU A 141 -1.92 -2.02 -6.65
C LEU A 141 -2.17 -1.51 -8.09
N GLY A 142 -1.57 -2.14 -9.09
CA GLY A 142 -1.70 -1.78 -10.51
C GLY A 142 -1.02 -0.48 -10.89
N LEU A 143 0.05 -0.12 -10.19
CA LEU A 143 0.79 1.12 -10.38
C LEU A 143 2.09 0.92 -11.18
N LYS A 144 2.29 -0.22 -11.85
CA LYS A 144 3.55 -0.53 -12.57
C LYS A 144 4.01 0.54 -13.56
N HIS A 145 3.08 1.23 -14.23
CA HIS A 145 3.41 2.28 -15.21
C HIS A 145 3.65 3.66 -14.58
N GLN A 146 3.42 3.79 -13.27
CA GLN A 146 3.68 5.00 -12.48
C GLN A 146 4.97 4.88 -11.66
N MET A 147 5.47 3.66 -11.47
CA MET A 147 6.71 3.39 -10.75
C MET A 147 7.91 3.98 -11.48
N VAL A 148 8.72 4.74 -10.75
CA VAL A 148 10.03 5.23 -11.19
C VAL A 148 11.06 5.02 -10.09
N ALA A 149 12.32 4.83 -10.49
CA ALA A 149 13.41 4.77 -9.53
C ALA A 149 13.53 6.11 -8.80
N ALA A 150 13.82 6.06 -7.50
CA ALA A 150 14.18 7.21 -6.69
C ALA A 150 15.59 7.03 -6.15
N SER A 151 16.28 8.12 -5.87
CA SER A 151 17.57 8.10 -5.19
C SER A 151 17.41 8.37 -3.70
N MET A 152 18.30 7.79 -2.89
CA MET A 152 18.38 8.12 -1.46
C MET A 152 18.66 9.61 -1.23
N ARG A 153 19.32 10.30 -2.17
CA ARG A 153 19.54 11.74 -2.12
C ARG A 153 18.24 12.53 -2.21
N GLU A 154 17.36 12.17 -3.14
CA GLU A 154 16.05 12.81 -3.30
C GLU A 154 15.18 12.58 -2.06
N LEU A 155 15.11 11.33 -1.58
CA LEU A 155 14.34 11.02 -0.37
C LEU A 155 14.85 11.82 0.84
N ARG A 156 16.16 11.93 1.06
CA ARG A 156 16.73 12.74 2.16
C ARG A 156 16.42 14.23 2.07
N LYS A 157 16.14 14.76 0.87
CA LYS A 157 15.86 16.17 0.61
C LYS A 157 14.36 16.53 0.74
N GLY A 158 13.54 15.65 1.30
CA GLY A 158 12.09 15.86 1.39
C GLY A 158 11.31 15.06 0.34
N GLY A 159 11.94 14.13 -0.36
CA GLY A 159 11.23 13.26 -1.31
C GLY A 159 10.27 12.30 -0.62
N THR A 160 9.29 11.84 -1.39
CA THR A 160 8.34 10.79 -1.00
C THR A 160 8.58 9.54 -1.85
N GLY A 161 8.59 8.37 -1.23
CA GLY A 161 8.88 7.11 -1.90
C GLY A 161 8.85 5.94 -0.95
N SER A 162 9.39 4.83 -1.41
CA SER A 162 9.56 3.62 -0.63
C SER A 162 11.03 3.23 -0.70
N MET A 163 11.59 2.75 0.42
CA MET A 163 13.00 2.37 0.48
C MET A 163 13.19 1.03 1.17
N TYR A 164 14.13 0.23 0.66
CA TYR A 164 14.53 -1.03 1.26
C TYR A 164 15.81 -0.88 2.08
N THR A 165 15.74 -1.33 3.33
CA THR A 165 16.88 -1.62 4.21
C THR A 165 16.96 -3.14 4.41
N PRO A 166 18.11 -3.73 4.76
CA PRO A 166 18.22 -5.18 4.92
C PRO A 166 17.09 -5.76 5.80
N GLY A 167 16.17 -6.51 5.18
CA GLY A 167 15.02 -7.14 5.84
C GLY A 167 13.78 -6.26 6.11
N HIS A 168 13.75 -4.98 5.70
CA HIS A 168 12.62 -4.10 6.00
C HIS A 168 12.39 -3.01 4.94
N MET A 169 11.13 -2.88 4.51
CA MET A 169 10.67 -1.87 3.56
C MET A 169 9.97 -0.73 4.30
N LEU A 170 10.39 0.50 4.04
CA LEU A 170 9.89 1.69 4.73
C LEU A 170 9.22 2.63 3.74
N ALA A 171 8.10 3.23 4.12
CA ALA A 171 7.62 4.42 3.43
C ALA A 171 8.47 5.62 3.87
N VAL A 172 8.82 6.48 2.92
CA VAL A 172 9.39 7.79 3.18
C VAL A 172 8.41 8.83 2.66
N VAL A 173 8.01 9.76 3.52
CA VAL A 173 7.10 10.86 3.16
C VAL A 173 7.72 12.15 3.64
N ASP A 174 7.94 13.09 2.71
CA ASP A 174 8.58 14.37 3.00
C ASP A 174 9.92 14.19 3.75
N GLY A 175 10.74 13.24 3.29
CA GLY A 175 12.03 12.92 3.91
C GLY A 175 11.97 12.29 5.31
N HIS A 176 10.81 11.84 5.76
CA HIS A 176 10.63 11.13 7.02
C HIS A 176 10.21 9.68 6.75
N MET A 177 10.93 8.74 7.36
CA MET A 177 10.60 7.32 7.36
C MET A 177 9.42 7.05 8.28
N ASP A 178 8.57 6.13 7.87
CA ASP A 178 7.58 5.51 8.73
C ASP A 178 8.18 4.30 9.45
N TYR A 179 8.52 4.47 10.72
CA TYR A 179 9.03 3.37 11.55
C TYR A 179 7.97 2.95 12.57
N TYR A 180 7.11 2.01 12.18
CA TYR A 180 5.98 1.54 13.01
C TYR A 180 5.08 2.69 13.50
N GLY A 181 4.77 3.63 12.60
CA GLY A 181 3.94 4.80 12.88
C GLY A 181 4.68 5.96 13.52
N ARG A 182 5.99 5.81 13.80
CA ARG A 182 6.85 6.92 14.23
C ARG A 182 7.40 7.62 13.00
N ARG A 183 7.20 8.94 12.94
CA ARG A 183 7.82 9.81 11.93
C ARG A 183 9.30 10.02 12.30
N VAL A 184 10.22 9.43 11.53
CA VAL A 184 11.67 9.50 11.79
C VAL A 184 12.38 10.19 10.63
N LYS A 185 13.15 11.25 10.89
CA LYS A 185 13.88 11.96 9.83
C LYS A 185 14.88 11.01 9.16
N LEU A 186 14.81 10.89 7.82
CA LEU A 186 15.72 10.02 7.07
C LEU A 186 17.14 10.59 7.09
N ALA A 187 17.29 11.89 6.87
CA ALA A 187 18.60 12.55 6.89
C ALA A 187 19.27 12.42 8.26
N GLY A 188 20.52 11.93 8.27
CA GLY A 188 21.29 11.70 9.50
C GLY A 188 21.00 10.36 10.20
N SER A 189 20.05 9.56 9.72
CA SER A 189 19.82 8.21 10.27
C SER A 189 20.82 7.20 9.73
N GLY A 190 21.18 6.17 10.51
CA GLY A 190 22.00 5.05 10.03
C GLY A 190 21.36 4.29 8.86
N MET A 191 20.01 4.28 8.80
CA MET A 191 19.24 3.71 7.68
C MET A 191 19.39 4.48 6.37
N ALA A 192 19.73 5.77 6.45
CA ALA A 192 20.07 6.55 5.27
C ALA A 192 21.26 5.92 4.53
N ILE A 193 22.22 5.36 5.26
CA ILE A 193 23.46 4.79 4.71
C ILE A 193 23.21 3.40 4.12
N THR A 194 22.30 2.62 4.71
CA THR A 194 22.05 1.22 4.33
C THR A 194 20.95 1.03 3.29
N GLY A 195 20.20 2.08 2.93
CA GLY A 195 19.16 2.04 1.91
C GLY A 195 19.73 1.66 0.53
N ARG A 196 19.22 0.58 -0.07
CA ARG A 196 19.77 0.01 -1.33
C ARG A 196 18.92 0.29 -2.56
N ILE A 197 17.61 0.33 -2.40
CA ILE A 197 16.65 0.48 -3.50
C ILE A 197 15.58 1.46 -3.03
N ALA A 198 15.31 2.48 -3.85
CA ALA A 198 14.25 3.43 -3.62
C ALA A 198 13.38 3.57 -4.87
N MET A 199 12.05 3.61 -4.65
CA MET A 199 11.05 3.72 -5.70
C MET A 199 10.04 4.81 -5.33
N THR A 200 9.57 5.57 -6.32
CA THR A 200 8.50 6.56 -6.14
C THR A 200 7.46 6.45 -7.27
N LEU A 201 6.43 7.30 -7.23
CA LEU A 201 5.36 7.38 -8.22
C LEU A 201 5.41 8.72 -8.95
N ARG A 202 5.54 8.67 -10.28
CA ARG A 202 5.48 9.85 -11.16
C ARG A 202 4.08 10.41 -11.30
#